data_AF-A0A444TW57-F1
#
_entry.id   AF-A0A444TW57-F1
#
_cell.length_a   1.000
_cell.length_b   1.000
_cell.length_c   1.000
_cell.angle_alpha   90.00
_cell.angle_beta   90.00
_cell.angle_gamma   90.00
#
_symmetry.space_group_name_H-M   'P 1'
#
loop_
_entity.id
_entity.type
_entity.pdbx_description
1 polymer ?
#
loop_
_entity_poly.entity_id
_entity_poly.type
_entity_poly.pdbx_seq_one_letter_code
_entity_poly.pdbx_strand_id
1 'polypeptide(L)'
;IQSWMHEINRTHPHFVNMFSIGQSFEGRPLYVLQGYFIEALNLNTRNLIPLVLHYQKELIRQEEGASSHPCDETYCGPYPESEPEVKAVANFLRKQRKRVKAYISIHAYAQMLLYPYSYKYATIPNFDCVESAAHNAVLALYSAYGVRYRYGPASTTLYVSSGSSMDWAYKNGIPYAFAFELRDTGYFGFLLPETLINPTCTETTRAVKTISASLLKKCS
;
A
#
# COMPACT_ATOMS: atom_id res chain seq x y z
N ILE A 1 15.55 -3.48 -11.85
CA ILE A 1 14.12 -3.08 -11.73
C ILE A 1 13.69 -2.14 -12.85
N GLN A 2 14.27 -0.93 -13.01
CA GLN A 2 13.85 0.01 -14.06
C GLN A 2 13.92 -0.57 -15.48
N SER A 3 15.00 -1.28 -15.84
CA SER A 3 15.10 -1.94 -17.15
C SER A 3 13.96 -2.93 -17.39
N TRP A 4 13.57 -3.70 -16.38
CA TRP A 4 12.43 -4.62 -16.44
C TRP A 4 11.09 -3.86 -16.60
N MET A 5 10.93 -2.70 -15.94
CA MET A 5 9.74 -1.86 -16.10
C MET A 5 9.61 -1.32 -17.54
N HIS A 6 10.73 -0.89 -18.13
CA HIS A 6 10.77 -0.50 -19.55
C HIS A 6 10.47 -1.68 -20.47
N GLU A 7 11.03 -2.86 -20.18
CA GLU A 7 10.82 -4.06 -20.96
C GLU A 7 9.35 -4.51 -20.93
N ILE A 8 8.70 -4.56 -19.76
CA ILE A 8 7.30 -4.97 -19.67
C ILE A 8 6.37 -3.97 -20.36
N ASN A 9 6.65 -2.66 -20.24
CA ASN A 9 5.90 -1.63 -20.96
C ASN A 9 6.06 -1.76 -22.49
N ARG A 10 7.27 -2.09 -22.96
CA ARG A 10 7.56 -2.29 -24.39
C ARG A 10 6.95 -3.57 -24.94
N THR A 11 6.97 -4.65 -24.16
CA THR A 11 6.54 -5.99 -24.61
C THR A 11 5.05 -6.24 -24.42
N HIS A 12 4.40 -5.51 -23.49
CA HIS A 12 2.98 -5.64 -23.18
C HIS A 12 2.23 -4.29 -23.20
N PRO A 13 2.35 -3.48 -24.27
CA PRO A 13 1.82 -2.11 -24.30
C PRO A 13 0.28 -2.02 -24.22
N HIS A 14 -0.42 -3.11 -24.50
CA HIS A 14 -1.88 -3.20 -24.35
C HIS A 14 -2.33 -3.44 -22.90
N PHE A 15 -1.44 -3.94 -22.06
CA PHE A 15 -1.73 -4.30 -20.67
C PHE A 15 -1.03 -3.38 -19.67
N VAL A 16 0.12 -2.81 -20.03
CA VAL A 16 0.93 -2.00 -19.12
C VAL A 16 1.30 -0.69 -19.79
N ASN A 17 1.07 0.42 -19.07
CA ASN A 17 1.57 1.74 -19.43
C ASN A 17 2.49 2.24 -18.32
N MET A 18 3.73 2.59 -18.67
CA MET A 18 4.70 3.17 -17.76
C MET A 18 4.81 4.68 -17.96
N PHE A 19 4.74 5.44 -16.87
CA PHE A 19 4.95 6.89 -16.89
C PHE A 19 5.65 7.35 -15.61
N SER A 20 6.30 8.51 -15.67
CA SER A 20 6.89 9.14 -14.49
C SER A 20 5.88 10.05 -13.79
N ILE A 21 5.89 10.05 -12.46
CA ILE A 21 5.08 10.95 -11.62
C ILE A 21 5.91 12.08 -10.99
N GLY A 22 7.22 12.09 -11.18
CA GLY A 22 8.13 13.05 -10.57
C GLY A 22 9.58 12.58 -10.61
N GLN A 23 10.41 13.17 -9.75
CA GLN A 23 11.80 12.81 -9.58
C GLN A 23 12.12 12.67 -8.09
N SER A 24 13.08 11.82 -7.75
CA SER A 24 13.65 11.71 -6.42
C SER A 24 14.47 12.95 -6.05
N PHE A 25 14.90 13.05 -4.79
CA PHE A 25 15.83 14.09 -4.36
C PHE A 25 17.10 14.13 -5.21
N GLU A 26 17.68 12.97 -5.52
CA GLU A 26 18.85 12.83 -6.40
C GLU A 26 18.54 12.92 -7.92
N GLY A 27 17.33 13.34 -8.30
CA GLY A 27 16.95 13.56 -9.70
C GLY A 27 16.57 12.32 -10.51
N ARG A 28 16.42 11.14 -9.90
CA ARG A 28 16.00 9.91 -10.61
C ARG A 28 14.49 9.94 -10.88
N PRO A 29 14.03 9.50 -12.06
CA PRO A 29 12.60 9.45 -12.37
C PRO A 29 11.86 8.45 -11.47
N LEU A 30 10.68 8.85 -10.99
CA LEU A 30 9.77 8.01 -10.20
C LEU A 30 8.72 7.40 -11.12
N TYR A 31 8.94 6.14 -11.50
CA TYR A 31 8.07 5.43 -12.44
C TYR A 31 6.88 4.74 -11.76
N VAL A 32 5.73 4.80 -12.42
CA VAL A 32 4.52 4.04 -12.09
C VAL A 32 4.18 3.14 -13.27
N LEU A 33 3.83 1.88 -12.98
CA LEU A 33 3.21 0.97 -13.93
C LEU A 33 1.69 0.98 -13.72
N GLN A 34 0.96 1.35 -14.76
CA GLN A 34 -0.48 1.25 -14.81
C GLN A 34 -0.87 0.01 -15.61
N GLY A 35 -1.39 -1.00 -14.89
CA GLY A 35 -1.96 -2.20 -15.49
C GLY A 35 -3.41 -2.02 -15.92
N TYR A 36 -3.79 -2.62 -17.05
CA TYR A 36 -5.15 -2.75 -17.51
C TYR A 36 -5.51 -4.23 -17.51
N PHE A 37 -6.47 -4.62 -16.67
CA PHE A 37 -7.01 -5.97 -16.69
C PHE A 37 -8.28 -5.97 -17.55
N ILE A 38 -8.24 -6.69 -18.67
CA ILE A 38 -9.45 -7.13 -19.36
C ILE A 38 -9.83 -8.44 -18.70
N GLU A 39 -10.57 -8.41 -17.60
CA GLU A 39 -11.21 -9.63 -17.13
C GLU A 39 -12.35 -9.95 -18.07
N ALA A 40 -12.40 -11.21 -18.54
CA ALA A 40 -13.54 -11.82 -19.22
C ALA A 40 -14.74 -12.01 -18.27
N LEU A 41 -15.10 -10.95 -17.54
CA LEU A 41 -16.35 -10.79 -16.85
C LEU A 41 -17.08 -9.67 -17.56
N ASN A 42 -18.31 -9.97 -17.96
CA ASN A 42 -19.18 -9.25 -18.88
C ASN A 42 -19.62 -7.87 -18.34
N LEU A 43 -18.67 -6.98 -18.05
CA LEU A 43 -18.88 -5.62 -17.57
C LEU A 43 -17.84 -4.67 -18.16
N ASN A 44 -18.35 -3.68 -18.87
CA ASN A 44 -17.66 -2.65 -19.66
C ASN A 44 -16.89 -1.62 -18.78
N THR A 45 -16.35 -2.03 -17.64
CA THR A 45 -15.74 -1.13 -16.63
C THR A 45 -14.22 -1.31 -16.58
N ARG A 46 -13.50 -0.31 -17.09
CA ARG A 46 -12.07 -0.10 -16.84
C ARG A 46 -11.85 0.24 -15.36
N ASN A 47 -11.84 -0.78 -14.49
CA ASN A 47 -11.56 -0.58 -13.08
C ASN A 47 -10.04 -0.44 -12.89
N LEU A 48 -9.63 0.81 -12.69
CA LEU A 48 -8.28 1.15 -12.28
C LEU A 48 -8.09 0.75 -10.81
N ILE A 49 -7.20 -0.19 -10.56
CA ILE A 49 -6.61 -0.39 -9.22
C ILE A 49 -5.16 0.06 -9.33
N PRO A 50 -4.86 1.36 -9.14
CA PRO A 50 -3.49 1.80 -8.99
C PRO A 50 -3.01 1.31 -7.64
N LEU A 51 -2.23 0.23 -7.64
CA LEU A 51 -1.42 -0.18 -6.51
C LEU A 51 -0.29 0.83 -6.36
N VAL A 52 -0.41 1.75 -5.40
CA VAL A 52 0.65 2.70 -5.08
C VAL A 52 1.48 2.12 -3.95
N LEU A 53 2.59 1.47 -4.32
CA LEU A 53 3.64 1.09 -3.39
C LEU A 53 4.28 2.37 -2.85
N HIS A 54 4.13 2.65 -1.57
CA HIS A 54 4.80 3.76 -0.93
C HIS A 54 5.32 3.32 0.43
N TYR A 55 6.61 3.53 0.64
CA TYR A 55 7.23 3.59 1.94
C TYR A 55 7.60 5.06 2.15
N GLN A 56 7.01 5.70 3.17
CA GLN A 56 7.57 6.78 4.02
C GLN A 56 6.42 7.49 4.79
N LYS A 57 6.70 7.92 6.03
CA LYS A 57 5.75 8.49 6.99
C LYS A 57 5.72 10.03 6.96
N GLU A 58 5.09 10.69 5.98
CA GLU A 58 5.16 12.16 5.95
C GLU A 58 3.94 12.88 5.39
N LEU A 59 2.75 12.62 5.95
CA LEU A 59 1.54 13.17 5.36
C LEU A 59 0.59 13.87 6.35
N ILE A 60 0.85 13.76 7.66
CA ILE A 60 0.14 14.46 8.74
C ILE A 60 1.14 14.72 9.88
N ARG A 61 1.32 15.98 10.29
CA ARG A 61 2.13 16.33 11.48
C ARG A 61 1.30 16.11 12.75
N GLN A 62 1.62 15.08 13.52
CA GLN A 62 1.15 14.86 14.89
C GLN A 62 2.30 14.32 15.74
N GLU A 63 2.30 14.66 17.03
CA GLU A 63 3.44 14.45 17.95
C GLU A 63 3.70 12.98 18.32
N GLU A 64 2.74 12.07 18.17
CA GLU A 64 2.92 10.66 18.54
C GLU A 64 3.42 9.79 17.37
N GLY A 65 4.55 9.11 17.58
CA GLY A 65 5.10 8.07 16.70
C GLY A 65 5.95 8.56 15.52
N ALA A 66 6.35 9.84 15.53
CA ALA A 66 7.36 10.42 14.65
C ALA A 66 8.23 11.45 15.41
N SER A 67 9.47 11.63 14.99
CA SER A 67 10.42 12.55 15.63
C SER A 67 10.60 13.85 14.84
N SER A 68 10.88 14.94 15.55
CA SER A 68 11.33 16.21 14.95
C SER A 68 12.85 16.35 14.86
N HIS A 69 13.62 15.37 15.35
CA HIS A 69 15.08 15.41 15.32
C HIS A 69 15.61 14.77 14.03
N PRO A 70 16.38 15.48 13.20
CA PRO A 70 16.85 14.98 11.90
C PRO A 70 17.72 13.71 11.96
N CYS A 71 18.31 13.41 13.11
CA CYS A 71 19.16 12.22 13.29
C CYS A 71 18.37 10.98 13.70
N ASP A 72 17.07 11.11 13.98
CA ASP A 72 16.25 9.97 14.38
C ASP A 72 15.73 9.21 13.15
N GLU A 73 15.73 7.88 13.22
CA GLU A 73 15.19 6.98 12.19
C GLU A 73 13.70 7.25 11.87
N THR A 74 13.00 7.96 12.74
CA THR A 74 11.58 8.32 12.59
C THR A 74 11.37 9.82 12.35
N TYR A 75 12.41 10.54 11.92
CA TYR A 75 12.31 11.95 11.59
C TYR A 75 11.19 12.22 10.56
N CYS A 76 10.32 13.19 10.86
CA CYS A 76 9.13 13.47 10.06
C CYS A 76 9.32 14.51 8.95
N GLY A 77 10.55 14.96 8.72
CA GLY A 77 10.83 16.07 7.81
C GLY A 77 10.51 17.45 8.38
N PRO A 78 10.96 18.53 7.72
CA PRO A 78 10.72 19.91 8.15
C PRO A 78 9.25 20.36 8.02
N TYR A 79 8.47 19.74 7.13
CA TYR A 79 7.03 19.98 6.95
C TYR A 79 6.38 18.81 6.18
N PRO A 80 5.05 18.62 6.25
CA PRO A 80 4.38 17.53 5.52
C PRO A 80 4.65 17.59 4.02
N GLU A 81 4.99 16.43 3.43
CA GLU A 81 5.39 16.31 2.01
C GLU A 81 6.63 17.14 1.65
N SER A 82 7.62 17.24 2.55
CA SER A 82 8.92 17.82 2.24
C SER A 82 9.70 16.98 1.24
N GLU A 83 9.59 15.66 1.33
CA GLU A 83 10.32 14.79 0.41
C GLU A 83 9.69 14.81 -1.00
N PRO A 84 10.49 15.00 -2.07
CA PRO A 84 9.98 15.07 -3.43
C PRO A 84 9.29 13.77 -3.87
N GLU A 85 9.70 12.62 -3.34
CA GLU A 85 9.10 11.32 -3.57
C GLU A 85 7.68 11.25 -3.00
N VAL A 86 7.52 11.65 -1.73
CA VAL A 86 6.22 11.72 -1.06
C VAL A 86 5.32 12.72 -1.78
N LYS A 87 5.86 13.88 -2.13
CA LYS A 87 5.14 14.94 -2.85
C LYS A 87 4.62 14.47 -4.21
N ALA A 88 5.45 13.73 -4.97
CA ALA A 88 5.08 13.20 -6.27
C ALA A 88 3.90 12.22 -6.17
N VAL A 89 3.96 11.29 -5.21
CA VAL A 89 2.87 10.32 -4.95
C VAL A 89 1.60 11.03 -4.50
N ALA A 90 1.70 11.96 -3.54
CA ALA A 90 0.56 12.73 -3.04
C ALA A 90 -0.12 13.52 -4.18
N ASN A 91 0.67 14.20 -5.02
CA ASN A 91 0.16 14.94 -6.17
C ASN A 91 -0.54 14.02 -7.18
N PHE A 92 0.04 12.86 -7.47
CA PHE A 92 -0.57 11.87 -8.36
C PHE A 92 -1.91 11.36 -7.80
N LEU A 93 -1.94 10.94 -6.54
CA LEU A 93 -3.14 10.41 -5.90
C LEU A 93 -4.24 11.46 -5.79
N ARG A 94 -3.93 12.73 -5.47
CA ARG A 94 -4.93 13.82 -5.47
C ARG A 94 -5.59 13.99 -6.84
N LYS A 95 -4.82 13.90 -7.93
CA LYS A 95 -5.35 13.97 -9.30
C LYS A 95 -6.23 12.76 -9.65
N GLN A 96 -5.93 11.59 -9.08
CA GLN A 96 -6.66 10.35 -9.34
C GLN A 96 -7.74 10.02 -8.29
N ARG A 97 -7.97 10.86 -7.27
CA ARG A 97 -8.83 10.55 -6.10
C ARG A 97 -10.23 10.02 -6.43
N LYS A 98 -10.82 10.44 -7.56
CA LYS A 98 -12.15 9.98 -7.99
C LYS A 98 -12.13 8.58 -8.61
N ARG A 99 -10.97 8.18 -9.16
CA ARG A 99 -10.76 6.92 -9.89
C ARG A 99 -10.19 5.84 -8.99
N VAL A 100 -9.26 6.19 -8.09
CA VAL A 100 -8.67 5.24 -7.14
C VAL A 100 -9.71 4.80 -6.12
N LYS A 101 -9.95 3.49 -6.02
CA LYS A 101 -10.90 2.92 -5.04
C LYS A 101 -10.21 2.33 -3.83
N ALA A 102 -9.00 1.81 -4.01
CA ALA A 102 -8.18 1.32 -2.93
C ALA A 102 -6.74 1.80 -3.04
N TYR A 103 -6.09 1.89 -1.89
CA TYR A 103 -4.68 2.17 -1.70
C TYR A 103 -4.08 1.06 -0.87
N ILE A 104 -2.94 0.50 -1.30
CA ILE A 104 -2.24 -0.55 -0.54
C ILE A 104 -0.75 -0.19 -0.55
N SER A 105 -0.19 0.12 0.62
CA SER A 105 1.26 0.20 0.80
C SER A 105 1.82 -1.16 1.23
N ILE A 106 3.05 -1.46 0.83
CA ILE A 106 3.70 -2.75 1.11
C ILE A 106 5.01 -2.46 1.84
N HIS A 107 5.17 -3.05 3.01
CA HIS A 107 6.28 -2.93 3.94
C HIS A 107 6.75 -4.31 4.35
N ALA A 108 7.86 -4.37 5.06
CA ALA A 108 8.31 -5.54 5.80
C ALA A 108 9.00 -5.04 7.07
N TYR A 109 9.02 -5.78 8.18
CA TYR A 109 8.50 -7.13 8.41
C TYR A 109 7.55 -7.09 9.61
N ALA A 110 6.62 -8.04 9.71
CA ALA A 110 5.86 -8.38 10.94
C ALA A 110 4.74 -9.40 10.69
N GLN A 111 4.43 -9.72 9.43
CA GLN A 111 3.26 -10.50 9.03
C GLN A 111 1.95 -9.87 9.53
N MET A 112 1.67 -8.65 9.09
CA MET A 112 0.45 -7.90 9.42
C MET A 112 -0.24 -7.34 8.17
N LEU A 113 -1.57 -7.28 8.19
CA LEU A 113 -2.39 -6.52 7.27
C LEU A 113 -3.14 -5.44 8.04
N LEU A 114 -2.66 -4.22 7.91
CA LEU A 114 -3.12 -3.06 8.67
C LEU A 114 -4.10 -2.23 7.85
N TYR A 115 -4.99 -1.52 8.54
CA TYR A 115 -5.85 -0.49 7.96
C TYR A 115 -5.97 0.71 8.94
N PRO A 116 -6.50 1.87 8.50
CA PRO A 116 -6.60 3.06 9.35
C PRO A 116 -7.42 2.86 10.63
N TYR A 117 -7.18 3.61 11.71
CA TYR A 117 -6.17 4.67 11.79
C TYR A 117 -4.86 4.16 12.41
N SER A 118 -3.73 4.71 11.97
CA SER A 118 -2.44 4.59 12.65
C SER A 118 -2.23 5.69 13.69
N TYR A 119 -2.70 6.91 13.44
CA TYR A 119 -2.39 8.07 14.31
C TYR A 119 -3.31 8.20 15.54
N LYS A 120 -4.35 7.38 15.68
CA LYS A 120 -5.30 7.45 16.80
C LYS A 120 -6.00 6.11 17.07
N TYR A 121 -6.48 5.96 18.30
CA TYR A 121 -7.40 4.91 18.69
C TYR A 121 -8.83 5.33 18.35
N ALA A 122 -9.27 5.03 17.13
CA ALA A 122 -10.64 5.26 16.71
C ALA A 122 -11.03 4.29 15.59
N THR A 123 -12.31 3.97 15.54
CA THR A 123 -12.91 3.18 14.45
C THR A 123 -13.07 4.04 13.19
N ILE A 124 -12.85 3.43 12.03
CA ILE A 124 -13.14 4.05 10.72
C ILE A 124 -14.63 3.95 10.37
N PRO A 125 -15.22 4.95 9.69
CA PRO A 125 -16.63 4.91 9.30
C PRO A 125 -17.09 3.65 8.55
N ASN A 126 -16.24 3.05 7.70
CA ASN A 126 -16.55 1.85 6.91
C ASN A 126 -15.90 0.57 7.49
N PHE A 127 -15.83 0.48 8.81
CA PHE A 127 -15.14 -0.60 9.55
C PHE A 127 -15.51 -2.00 9.09
N ASP A 128 -16.79 -2.38 9.11
CA ASP A 128 -17.23 -3.76 8.82
C ASP A 128 -16.72 -4.26 7.46
N CYS A 129 -16.70 -3.36 6.47
CA CYS A 129 -16.22 -3.64 5.13
C CYS A 129 -14.71 -3.83 5.06
N VAL A 130 -13.95 -2.94 5.69
CA VAL A 130 -12.49 -3.00 5.69
C VAL A 130 -12.01 -4.19 6.50
N GLU A 131 -12.64 -4.46 7.65
CA GLU A 131 -12.34 -5.58 8.53
C GLU A 131 -12.64 -6.92 7.82
N SER A 132 -13.82 -7.05 7.20
CA SER A 132 -14.16 -8.24 6.41
C SER A 132 -13.20 -8.47 5.25
N ALA A 133 -12.84 -7.41 4.52
CA ALA A 133 -11.87 -7.49 3.43
C ALA A 133 -10.47 -7.93 3.93
N ALA A 134 -10.01 -7.39 5.06
CA ALA A 134 -8.74 -7.75 5.67
C ALA A 134 -8.72 -9.22 6.13
N HIS A 135 -9.77 -9.64 6.84
CA HIS A 135 -9.93 -11.03 7.30
C HIS A 135 -9.88 -12.02 6.12
N ASN A 136 -10.69 -11.78 5.07
CA ASN A 136 -10.72 -12.65 3.89
C ASN A 136 -9.36 -12.66 3.16
N ALA A 137 -8.67 -11.52 3.10
CA ALA A 137 -7.35 -11.43 2.49
C ALA A 137 -6.29 -12.24 3.25
N VAL A 138 -6.31 -12.20 4.59
CA VAL A 138 -5.41 -13.01 5.43
C VAL A 138 -5.71 -14.50 5.31
N LEU A 139 -6.98 -14.91 5.23
CA LEU A 139 -7.34 -16.31 4.97
C LEU A 139 -6.83 -16.79 3.60
N ALA A 140 -6.98 -15.96 2.57
CA ALA A 140 -6.49 -16.27 1.22
C ALA A 140 -4.96 -16.35 1.18
N LEU A 141 -4.26 -15.47 1.90
CA LEU A 141 -2.81 -15.52 2.09
C LEU A 141 -2.40 -16.84 2.76
N TYR A 142 -3.02 -17.16 3.90
CA TYR A 142 -2.77 -18.36 4.67
C TYR A 142 -2.91 -19.63 3.83
N SER A 143 -3.90 -19.69 2.93
CA SER A 143 -4.13 -20.85 2.07
C SER A 143 -2.97 -21.20 1.12
N ALA A 144 -2.03 -20.28 0.86
CA ALA A 144 -0.90 -20.54 -0.02
C ALA A 144 0.15 -21.47 0.62
N TYR A 145 0.57 -21.13 1.85
CA TYR A 145 1.72 -21.75 2.51
C TYR A 145 1.57 -21.89 4.04
N GLY A 146 0.38 -21.61 4.60
CA GLY A 146 0.13 -21.71 6.03
C GLY A 146 0.72 -20.57 6.87
N VAL A 147 1.11 -19.44 6.26
CA VAL A 147 1.69 -18.30 6.98
C VAL A 147 0.61 -17.44 7.59
N ARG A 148 0.72 -17.23 8.91
CA ARG A 148 -0.28 -16.50 9.69
C ARG A 148 0.05 -15.01 9.73
N TYR A 149 -0.87 -14.20 9.25
CA TYR A 149 -0.82 -12.75 9.38
C TYR A 149 -1.83 -12.30 10.44
N ARG A 150 -1.46 -11.30 11.24
CA ARG A 150 -2.43 -10.53 12.04
C ARG A 150 -3.07 -9.47 11.16
N TYR A 151 -4.25 -8.99 11.52
CA TYR A 151 -4.87 -7.85 10.85
C TYR A 151 -5.65 -6.99 11.84
N GLY A 152 -5.88 -5.73 11.49
CA GLY A 152 -6.62 -4.79 12.33
C GLY A 152 -6.22 -3.34 12.12
N PRO A 153 -6.74 -2.40 12.94
CA PRO A 153 -6.33 -1.01 12.90
C PRO A 153 -4.85 -0.90 13.25
N ALA A 154 -4.09 -0.10 12.49
CA ALA A 154 -2.65 0.05 12.68
C ALA A 154 -2.26 0.48 14.10
N SER A 155 -3.01 1.39 14.71
CA SER A 155 -2.74 1.88 16.07
C SER A 155 -2.81 0.80 17.16
N THR A 156 -3.65 -0.22 16.99
CA THR A 156 -3.85 -1.31 17.97
C THR A 156 -3.10 -2.59 17.61
N THR A 157 -2.88 -2.82 16.31
CA THR A 157 -2.25 -4.07 15.83
C THR A 157 -0.73 -3.97 15.83
N LEU A 158 -0.20 -2.78 15.51
CA LEU A 158 1.23 -2.49 15.43
C LEU A 158 1.64 -1.50 16.53
N TYR A 159 1.45 -0.20 16.30
CA TYR A 159 1.65 0.88 17.28
C TYR A 159 1.10 2.20 16.71
N VAL A 160 0.84 3.18 17.60
CA VAL A 160 0.41 4.53 17.18
C VAL A 160 1.52 5.23 16.40
N SER A 161 1.19 5.70 15.20
CA SER A 161 2.10 6.47 14.36
C SER A 161 1.39 7.53 13.53
N SER A 162 1.98 8.72 13.51
CA SER A 162 1.57 9.80 12.64
C SER A 162 2.21 9.72 11.25
N GLY A 163 1.65 10.45 10.29
CA GLY A 163 2.23 10.60 8.96
C GLY A 163 2.07 9.42 8.00
N SER A 164 1.42 8.32 8.37
CA SER A 164 1.30 7.15 7.49
C SER A 164 0.56 7.49 6.18
N SER A 165 1.03 6.90 5.07
CA SER A 165 0.43 7.10 3.75
C SER A 165 -0.95 6.47 3.61
N MET A 166 -1.19 5.38 4.34
CA MET A 166 -2.47 4.73 4.48
C MET A 166 -3.53 5.68 5.09
N ASP A 167 -3.21 6.35 6.20
CA ASP A 167 -4.12 7.32 6.83
C ASP A 167 -4.34 8.55 5.95
N TRP A 168 -3.29 9.02 5.27
CA TRP A 168 -3.44 10.13 4.31
C TRP A 168 -4.32 9.75 3.12
N ALA A 169 -4.14 8.57 2.54
CA ALA A 169 -4.95 8.08 1.42
C ALA A 169 -6.43 8.01 1.84
N TYR A 170 -6.69 7.46 3.03
CA TYR A 170 -8.02 7.39 3.61
C TYR A 170 -8.63 8.78 3.83
N LYS A 171 -7.89 9.68 4.48
CA LYS A 171 -8.31 11.08 4.72
C LYS A 171 -8.55 11.87 3.42
N ASN A 172 -7.87 11.51 2.33
CA ASN A 172 -8.01 12.16 1.01
C ASN A 172 -9.06 11.48 0.12
N GLY A 173 -9.93 10.64 0.69
CA GLY A 173 -11.13 10.15 0.04
C GLY A 173 -10.96 8.82 -0.71
N ILE A 174 -9.88 8.07 -0.44
CA ILE A 174 -9.75 6.69 -0.90
C ILE A 174 -10.34 5.77 0.18
N PRO A 175 -11.52 5.16 -0.04
CA PRO A 175 -12.29 4.52 1.03
C PRO A 175 -11.67 3.23 1.58
N TYR A 176 -10.79 2.57 0.82
CA TYR A 176 -10.12 1.35 1.23
C TYR A 176 -8.62 1.58 1.23
N ALA A 177 -8.00 1.68 2.40
CA ALA A 177 -6.57 1.86 2.54
C ALA A 177 -6.01 0.75 3.41
N PHE A 178 -4.94 0.09 2.95
CA PHE A 178 -4.29 -1.00 3.67
C PHE A 178 -2.76 -0.80 3.65
N ALA A 179 -2.08 -1.38 4.64
CA ALA A 179 -0.65 -1.54 4.65
C ALA A 179 -0.29 -2.99 4.99
N PHE A 180 0.53 -3.64 4.17
CA PHE A 180 1.10 -4.95 4.52
C PHE A 180 2.43 -4.77 5.22
N GLU A 181 2.64 -5.49 6.33
CA GLU A 181 3.96 -5.82 6.86
C GLU A 181 4.23 -7.28 6.49
N LEU A 182 5.09 -7.52 5.51
CA LEU A 182 5.34 -8.86 4.96
C LEU A 182 6.16 -9.75 5.93
N ARG A 183 6.61 -10.90 5.42
CA ARG A 183 7.48 -11.81 6.15
C ARG A 183 8.79 -11.14 6.56
N ASP A 184 9.44 -11.62 7.62
CA ASP A 184 8.96 -12.62 8.59
C ASP A 184 8.49 -11.93 9.88
N THR A 185 8.65 -12.56 11.04
CA THR A 185 8.34 -11.96 12.35
C THR A 185 9.59 -11.53 13.12
N GLY A 186 10.73 -11.35 12.42
CA GLY A 186 11.97 -10.83 12.98
C GLY A 186 13.13 -11.82 13.09
N TYR A 187 13.01 -13.06 12.57
CA TYR A 187 14.15 -13.99 12.56
C TYR A 187 15.20 -13.53 11.53
N PHE A 188 14.76 -13.25 10.31
CA PHE A 188 15.55 -12.58 9.29
C PHE A 188 15.27 -11.07 9.24
N GLY A 189 14.04 -10.66 9.55
CA GLY A 189 13.61 -9.28 9.43
C GLY A 189 13.80 -8.75 8.01
N PHE A 190 14.55 -7.66 7.87
CA PHE A 190 14.87 -7.05 6.56
C PHE A 190 15.83 -7.89 5.70
N LEU A 191 16.51 -8.90 6.28
CA LEU A 191 17.46 -9.75 5.58
C LEU A 191 16.84 -11.09 5.16
N LEU A 192 15.56 -11.05 4.74
CA LEU A 192 14.82 -12.23 4.31
C LEU A 192 15.51 -12.92 3.11
N PRO A 193 15.79 -14.24 3.18
CA PRO A 193 16.46 -14.96 2.10
C PRO A 193 15.75 -14.84 0.75
N GLU A 194 16.53 -14.77 -0.34
CA GLU A 194 16.00 -14.68 -1.70
C GLU A 194 15.07 -15.85 -2.06
N THR A 195 15.30 -17.03 -1.48
CA THR A 195 14.45 -18.22 -1.64
C THR A 195 13.01 -18.01 -1.15
N LEU A 196 12.78 -17.03 -0.27
CA LEU A 196 11.46 -16.66 0.24
C LEU A 196 10.78 -15.54 -0.55
N ILE A 197 11.43 -14.94 -1.55
CA ILE A 197 10.81 -13.89 -2.39
C ILE A 197 9.56 -14.45 -3.08
N ASN A 198 9.68 -15.56 -3.83
CA ASN A 198 8.55 -16.12 -4.58
C ASN A 198 7.40 -16.59 -3.66
N PRO A 199 7.67 -17.35 -2.56
CA PRO A 199 6.62 -17.66 -1.58
C PRO A 199 5.90 -16.42 -1.03
N THR A 200 6.64 -15.39 -0.64
CA THR A 200 6.09 -14.14 -0.08
C THR A 200 5.25 -13.38 -1.12
N CYS A 201 5.73 -13.27 -2.36
CA CYS A 201 4.96 -12.65 -3.44
C CYS A 201 3.69 -13.43 -3.77
N THR A 202 3.75 -14.76 -3.79
CA THR A 202 2.61 -15.62 -4.15
C THR A 202 1.48 -15.53 -3.12
N GLU A 203 1.79 -15.61 -1.82
CA GLU A 203 0.78 -15.48 -0.77
C GLU A 203 0.19 -14.06 -0.72
N THR A 204 1.03 -13.03 -0.85
CA THR A 204 0.59 -11.62 -0.85
C THR A 204 -0.30 -11.32 -2.06
N THR A 205 0.01 -11.88 -3.23
CA THR A 205 -0.80 -11.72 -4.44
C THR A 205 -2.22 -12.27 -4.23
N ARG A 206 -2.38 -13.39 -3.51
CA ARG A 206 -3.72 -13.92 -3.18
C ARG A 206 -4.50 -12.96 -2.27
N ALA A 207 -3.83 -12.38 -1.28
CA ALA A 207 -4.43 -11.37 -0.41
C ALA A 207 -4.89 -10.15 -1.20
N VAL A 208 -4.01 -9.57 -2.04
CA VAL A 208 -4.32 -8.39 -2.87
C VAL A 208 -5.46 -8.66 -3.85
N LYS A 209 -5.50 -9.84 -4.49
CA LYS A 209 -6.64 -10.24 -5.34
C LYS A 209 -7.94 -10.33 -4.55
N THR A 210 -7.90 -10.84 -3.33
CA THR A 210 -9.08 -10.97 -2.46
C THR A 210 -9.59 -9.61 -2.00
N ILE A 211 -8.70 -8.69 -1.63
CA ILE A 211 -9.06 -7.29 -1.37
C ILE A 211 -9.74 -6.72 -2.61
N SER A 212 -9.09 -6.81 -3.77
CA SER A 212 -9.60 -6.26 -5.04
C SER A 212 -10.99 -6.78 -5.39
N ALA A 213 -11.23 -8.09 -5.26
CA ALA A 213 -12.54 -8.70 -5.49
C ALA A 213 -13.60 -8.25 -4.48
N SER A 214 -13.20 -7.99 -3.23
CA SER A 214 -14.10 -7.46 -2.20
C SER A 214 -14.58 -6.04 -2.53
N LEU A 215 -13.74 -5.22 -3.17
CA LEU A 215 -14.11 -3.85 -3.59
C LEU A 215 -15.18 -3.81 -4.69
N LEU A 216 -15.28 -4.87 -5.50
CA LEU A 216 -16.29 -4.99 -6.55
C LEU A 216 -17.68 -5.27 -5.98
N LYS A 217 -17.74 -5.90 -4.81
CA LYS A 217 -18.97 -6.10 -4.05
C LYS A 217 -19.22 -4.83 -3.27
N LYS A 218 -20.18 -4.01 -3.70
CA LYS A 218 -20.51 -2.77 -2.98
C LYS A 218 -20.76 -3.08 -1.51
N CYS A 219 -20.08 -2.36 -0.66
CA CYS A 219 -20.48 -2.23 0.73
C CYS A 219 -21.83 -1.55 0.81
N SER A 220 -22.82 -2.29 1.30
CA SER A 220 -24.18 -1.82 1.59
C SER A 220 -24.20 -0.93 2.82
#